data_AF-A0A0D7WVQ5-F1
#
_entry.id   AF-A0A0D7WVQ5-F1
#
_cell.length_a   1.000
_cell.length_b   1.000
_cell.length_c   1.000
_cell.angle_alpha   90.00
_cell.angle_beta   90.00
_cell.angle_gamma   90.00
#
_symmetry.space_group_name_H-M   'P 1'
#
loop_
_entity.id
_entity.type
_entity.pdbx_description
1 polymer ?
#
loop_
_entity_poly.entity_id
_entity_poly.type
_entity_poly.pdbx_seq_one_letter_code
_entity_poly.pdbx_strand_id
1 'polypeptide(L)'
;MKSRYKVTLAAVLLGGGIVAGSLMNNSVNGASSSGQPGTADDPVVTKSYVDQKIAQAIKGGASASSTNSKTTSSAVPTTNATSNVTTSGASSTGKASTGVEQTEELKVVDVKPGQKLIAKVGAEFILRNGYAVVYSMDASGAIDITSGTEIVHNQAVEKNHLLSFPREGRGIQVKEGQKFGLVVMVRGGYTLQ
;
A
#
# COMPACT_ATOMS: atom_id res chain seq x y z
N MET A 1 4.37 56.56 32.87
CA MET A 1 5.27 55.41 33.07
C MET A 1 6.31 55.39 31.96
N LYS A 2 7.61 55.29 32.30
CA LYS A 2 8.71 55.36 31.32
C LYS A 2 8.59 54.18 30.33
N SER A 3 8.79 54.42 29.04
CA SER A 3 8.51 53.47 27.94
C SER A 3 9.10 52.06 28.16
N ARG A 4 10.23 51.97 28.86
CA ARG A 4 10.90 50.71 29.20
C ARG A 4 10.06 49.78 30.09
N TYR A 5 9.21 50.32 30.97
CA TYR A 5 8.29 49.52 31.80
C TYR A 5 7.18 48.86 30.98
N LYS A 6 6.75 49.48 29.87
CA LYS A 6 5.72 48.90 29.00
C LYS A 6 6.28 47.71 28.21
N VAL A 7 7.53 47.81 27.78
CA VAL A 7 8.22 46.74 27.03
C VAL A 7 8.54 45.55 27.94
N THR A 8 9.00 45.78 29.16
CA THR A 8 9.26 44.68 30.11
C THR A 8 7.99 43.96 30.53
N LEU A 9 6.89 44.69 30.75
CA LEU A 9 5.59 44.08 31.07
C LEU A 9 5.06 43.22 29.91
N ALA A 10 5.20 43.68 28.68
CA ALA A 10 4.77 42.92 27.49
C ALA A 10 5.58 41.63 27.30
N ALA A 11 6.89 41.68 27.50
CA ALA A 11 7.75 40.51 27.39
C ALA A 11 7.43 39.44 28.45
N VAL A 12 7.14 39.85 29.69
CA VAL A 12 6.75 38.94 30.77
C VAL A 12 5.39 38.30 30.50
N LEU A 13 4.42 39.05 29.99
CA LEU A 13 3.10 38.51 29.65
C LEU A 13 3.16 37.48 28.52
N LEU A 14 3.94 37.76 27.46
CA LEU A 14 4.11 36.81 26.35
C LEU A 14 4.87 35.55 26.78
N GLY A 15 5.96 35.71 27.54
CA GLY A 15 6.71 34.58 28.09
C GLY A 15 5.88 33.71 29.02
N GLY A 16 5.11 34.33 29.93
CA GLY A 16 4.21 33.63 30.85
C GLY A 16 3.08 32.89 30.13
N GLY A 17 2.51 33.49 29.08
CA GLY A 17 1.45 32.85 28.28
C GLY A 17 1.92 31.60 27.54
N ILE A 18 3.14 31.61 27.00
CA ILE A 18 3.72 30.44 26.30
C ILE A 18 3.98 29.30 27.29
N VAL A 19 4.56 29.60 28.46
CA VAL A 19 4.83 28.59 29.50
C VAL A 19 3.52 28.01 30.04
N ALA A 20 2.54 28.85 30.38
CA ALA A 20 1.23 28.41 30.83
C ALA A 20 0.50 27.56 29.76
N GLY A 21 0.57 27.96 28.48
CA GLY A 21 -0.01 27.22 27.37
C GLY A 21 0.65 25.85 27.16
N SER A 22 1.97 25.74 27.35
CA SER A 22 2.68 24.46 27.25
C SER A 22 2.39 23.49 28.40
N LEU A 23 2.05 23.99 29.59
CA LEU A 23 1.60 23.17 30.72
C LEU A 23 0.15 22.71 30.56
N MET A 24 -0.68 23.47 29.84
CA MET A 24 -2.05 23.12 29.47
C MET A 24 -2.09 22.34 28.14
N ASN A 25 -1.21 21.36 27.98
CA ASN A 25 -1.30 20.38 26.90
C ASN A 25 -2.41 19.37 27.24
N ASN A 26 -3.67 19.76 27.00
CA ASN A 26 -4.76 18.80 26.93
C ASN A 26 -4.50 17.92 25.70
N SER A 27 -3.84 16.79 25.92
CA SER A 27 -3.86 15.68 24.98
C SER A 27 -5.32 15.35 24.72
N VAL A 28 -5.79 15.66 23.51
CA VAL A 28 -7.04 15.11 22.98
C VAL A 28 -6.84 13.60 22.93
N ASN A 29 -7.25 12.92 24.01
CA ASN A 29 -7.52 11.50 23.99
C ASN A 29 -8.70 11.33 23.04
N GLY A 30 -8.39 10.91 21.81
CA GLY A 30 -9.38 10.60 20.79
C GLY A 30 -10.47 9.72 21.36
N ALA A 31 -11.70 10.24 21.26
CA ALA A 31 -12.97 9.53 21.20
C ALA A 31 -12.99 8.10 21.77
N SER A 32 -13.34 7.97 23.05
CA SER A 32 -14.16 6.84 23.49
C SER A 32 -15.60 7.32 23.67
N SER A 33 -16.20 7.76 22.55
CA SER A 33 -17.66 7.81 22.46
C SER A 33 -18.18 6.40 22.69
N SER A 34 -18.98 6.22 23.74
CA SER A 34 -19.54 4.97 24.25
C SER A 34 -20.53 4.29 23.30
N GLY A 35 -20.10 3.97 22.09
CA GLY A 35 -20.94 3.41 21.05
C GLY A 35 -20.25 3.04 19.75
N GLN A 36 -18.91 3.01 19.71
CA GLN A 36 -18.16 2.51 18.55
C GLN A 36 -17.93 0.99 18.75
N PRO A 37 -18.56 0.10 17.97
CA PRO A 37 -18.23 -1.31 17.98
C PRO A 37 -16.80 -1.50 17.45
N GLY A 38 -15.99 -2.28 18.18
CA GLY A 38 -14.58 -2.53 17.89
C GLY A 38 -13.66 -1.69 18.78
N THR A 39 -13.09 -2.32 19.81
CA THR A 39 -11.99 -1.74 20.59
C THR A 39 -10.66 -2.05 19.90
N ALA A 40 -9.63 -1.25 20.18
CA ALA A 40 -8.27 -1.56 19.73
C ALA A 40 -7.72 -2.87 20.37
N ASP A 41 -8.40 -3.37 21.40
CA ASP A 41 -8.07 -4.61 22.10
C ASP A 41 -8.74 -5.86 21.49
N ASP A 42 -9.57 -5.71 20.44
CA ASP A 42 -10.20 -6.86 19.77
C ASP A 42 -9.21 -7.59 18.84
N PRO A 43 -8.94 -8.89 19.05
CA PRO A 43 -8.04 -9.64 18.17
C PRO A 43 -8.57 -9.75 16.74
N VAL A 44 -7.69 -9.46 15.77
CA VAL A 44 -8.00 -9.69 14.36
C VAL A 44 -8.11 -11.20 14.09
N VAL A 45 -9.29 -11.67 13.70
CA VAL A 45 -9.53 -13.08 13.32
C VAL A 45 -10.14 -13.19 11.93
N THR A 46 -9.77 -14.23 11.18
CA THR A 46 -10.33 -14.51 9.85
C THR A 46 -11.68 -15.21 9.96
N LYS A 47 -12.54 -15.05 8.94
CA LYS A 47 -13.86 -15.73 8.89
C LYS A 47 -13.74 -17.25 9.09
N SER A 48 -12.74 -17.89 8.49
CA SER A 48 -12.54 -19.34 8.59
C SER A 48 -12.21 -19.81 10.02
N TYR A 49 -11.53 -19.00 10.82
CA TYR A 49 -11.24 -19.31 12.23
C TYR A 49 -12.52 -19.31 13.08
N VAL A 50 -13.37 -18.31 12.88
CA VAL A 50 -14.66 -18.20 13.57
C VAL A 50 -15.58 -19.36 13.18
N ASP A 51 -15.69 -19.62 11.88
CA ASP A 51 -16.49 -20.74 11.34
C ASP A 51 -15.99 -22.09 11.87
N GLN A 52 -14.66 -22.28 11.95
CA GLN A 52 -14.06 -23.51 12.49
C GLN A 52 -14.37 -23.69 13.98
N LYS A 53 -14.32 -22.61 14.78
CA LYS A 53 -14.63 -22.67 16.21
C LYS A 53 -16.10 -22.93 16.48
N ILE A 54 -16.98 -22.32 15.68
CA ILE A 54 -18.42 -22.60 15.72
C ILE A 54 -18.69 -24.06 15.34
N ALA A 55 -18.10 -24.55 14.26
CA ALA A 55 -18.26 -25.95 13.85
C ALA A 55 -17.73 -26.94 14.91
N GLN A 56 -16.60 -26.63 15.55
CA GLN A 56 -16.04 -27.41 16.66
C GLN A 56 -16.97 -27.39 17.89
N ALA A 57 -17.53 -26.23 18.24
CA ALA A 57 -18.45 -26.08 19.37
C ALA A 57 -19.79 -26.81 19.14
N ILE A 58 -20.34 -26.72 17.92
CA ILE A 58 -21.57 -27.43 17.54
C ILE A 58 -21.33 -28.95 17.53
N LYS A 59 -20.18 -29.40 17.02
CA LYS A 59 -19.82 -30.83 16.99
C LYS A 59 -19.55 -31.41 18.37
N GLY A 60 -19.07 -30.60 19.32
CA GLY A 60 -18.82 -30.99 20.70
C GLY A 60 -20.02 -30.87 21.65
N GLY A 61 -21.12 -30.27 21.21
CA GLY A 61 -22.21 -29.82 22.09
C GLY A 61 -23.57 -30.50 21.96
N ALA A 62 -23.77 -31.48 21.07
CA ALA A 62 -25.08 -32.10 20.86
C ALA A 62 -25.09 -33.61 21.16
N SER A 63 -25.32 -33.94 22.43
CA SER A 63 -26.18 -35.08 22.76
C SER A 63 -27.63 -34.62 22.60
N ALA A 64 -28.37 -35.29 21.71
CA ALA A 64 -29.83 -35.29 21.54
C ALA A 64 -30.56 -33.96 21.25
N SER A 65 -30.90 -33.70 19.99
CA SER A 65 -32.29 -33.81 19.51
C SER A 65 -32.40 -33.45 18.02
N SER A 66 -33.07 -34.33 17.30
CA SER A 66 -33.46 -34.20 15.89
C SER A 66 -34.55 -33.14 15.70
N THR A 67 -34.41 -32.26 14.71
CA THR A 67 -35.53 -31.91 13.81
C THR A 67 -34.99 -31.44 12.47
N ASN A 68 -35.53 -32.08 11.45
CA ASN A 68 -35.27 -31.94 10.02
C ASN A 68 -35.92 -30.65 9.48
N SER A 69 -35.19 -29.84 8.71
CA SER A 69 -35.77 -28.87 7.78
C SER A 69 -34.84 -28.65 6.59
N LYS A 70 -35.34 -29.16 5.46
CA LYS A 70 -34.80 -29.15 4.10
C LYS A 70 -35.09 -27.80 3.43
N THR A 71 -34.33 -27.52 2.36
CA THR A 71 -34.43 -26.46 1.32
C THR A 71 -33.61 -25.18 1.61
N THR A 72 -32.76 -24.66 0.71
CA THR A 72 -32.54 -24.86 -0.73
C THR A 72 -31.09 -24.62 -1.13
N SER A 73 -30.65 -25.41 -2.10
CA SER A 73 -29.39 -25.36 -2.84
C SER A 73 -29.07 -24.01 -3.50
N SER A 74 -27.79 -23.62 -3.48
CA SER A 74 -27.11 -23.01 -4.63
C SER A 74 -25.62 -23.35 -4.60
N ALA A 75 -25.06 -23.52 -5.78
CA ALA A 75 -23.95 -24.39 -6.10
C ALA A 75 -22.53 -23.89 -5.72
N VAL A 76 -21.70 -24.88 -5.39
CA VAL A 76 -20.22 -25.06 -5.32
C VAL A 76 -19.44 -24.26 -6.41
N PRO A 77 -18.21 -23.72 -6.15
CA PRO A 77 -17.04 -24.58 -5.92
C PRO A 77 -16.11 -24.30 -4.75
N THR A 78 -15.73 -25.43 -4.16
CA THR A 78 -14.60 -25.73 -3.29
C THR A 78 -13.28 -25.19 -3.83
N THR A 79 -12.50 -24.51 -3.00
CA THR A 79 -11.03 -24.65 -3.01
C THR A 79 -10.52 -24.65 -1.58
N ASN A 80 -9.89 -25.77 -1.22
CA ASN A 80 -9.21 -26.02 0.03
C ASN A 80 -8.00 -25.09 0.18
N ALA A 81 -7.94 -24.31 1.27
CA ALA A 81 -6.70 -23.71 1.73
C ALA A 81 -6.02 -24.68 2.71
N THR A 82 -5.12 -25.51 2.19
CA THR A 82 -4.11 -26.21 3.00
C THR A 82 -2.88 -25.32 3.08
N SER A 83 -2.68 -24.70 4.24
CA SER A 83 -1.35 -24.29 4.67
C SER A 83 -0.52 -25.56 4.84
N ASN A 84 0.62 -25.66 4.17
CA ASN A 84 1.84 -26.21 4.78
C ASN A 84 3.08 -26.00 3.91
N VAL A 85 4.15 -25.66 4.63
CA VAL A 85 5.53 -25.47 4.17
C VAL A 85 6.24 -26.83 4.05
N THR A 86 7.21 -26.88 3.12
CA THR A 86 8.39 -27.76 2.99
C THR A 86 8.38 -29.00 2.06
N THR A 87 9.32 -28.94 1.09
CA THR A 87 10.25 -29.97 0.55
C THR A 87 9.84 -31.03 -0.50
N SER A 88 10.62 -30.99 -1.60
CA SER A 88 11.18 -32.11 -2.39
C SER A 88 10.35 -32.83 -3.46
N GLY A 89 10.84 -32.75 -4.71
CA GLY A 89 10.95 -33.91 -5.60
C GLY A 89 9.87 -34.18 -6.66
N ALA A 90 10.24 -33.88 -7.92
CA ALA A 90 9.92 -34.59 -9.17
C ALA A 90 8.46 -34.82 -9.67
N SER A 91 8.24 -34.26 -10.88
CA SER A 91 7.45 -34.75 -12.02
C SER A 91 5.96 -35.11 -11.86
N SER A 92 5.10 -34.33 -12.51
CA SER A 92 4.12 -34.86 -13.47
C SER A 92 3.52 -33.76 -14.36
N THR A 93 3.46 -34.06 -15.65
CA THR A 93 2.86 -33.28 -16.72
C THR A 93 1.33 -33.29 -16.61
N GLY A 94 0.71 -32.12 -16.55
CA GLY A 94 -0.74 -31.98 -16.58
C GLY A 94 -1.14 -30.54 -16.89
N LYS A 95 -1.44 -30.26 -18.16
CA LYS A 95 -1.93 -28.97 -18.62
C LYS A 95 -3.39 -28.80 -18.19
N ALA A 96 -3.61 -27.94 -17.22
CA ALA A 96 -4.90 -27.36 -16.88
C ALA A 96 -4.74 -25.84 -16.87
N SER A 97 -5.63 -25.15 -17.59
CA SER A 97 -5.75 -23.71 -17.65
C SER A 97 -6.24 -23.18 -16.30
N THR A 98 -5.28 -22.85 -15.43
CA THR A 98 -5.49 -22.21 -14.14
C THR A 98 -5.51 -20.69 -14.37
N GLY A 99 -6.59 -20.02 -13.98
CA GLY A 99 -6.63 -18.56 -13.86
C GLY A 99 -5.47 -18.14 -12.97
N VAL A 100 -4.46 -17.51 -13.58
CA VAL A 100 -3.27 -17.08 -12.88
C VAL A 100 -3.70 -15.89 -12.03
N GLU A 101 -3.84 -16.08 -10.73
CA GLU A 101 -3.63 -14.97 -9.80
C GLU A 101 -2.18 -14.52 -9.96
N GLN A 102 -1.97 -13.59 -10.90
CA GLN A 102 -0.70 -12.90 -11.07
C GLN A 102 -0.54 -12.06 -9.80
N THR A 103 0.11 -12.62 -8.79
CA THR A 103 0.66 -11.80 -7.72
C THR A 103 1.70 -10.91 -8.38
N GLU A 104 1.33 -9.65 -8.62
CA GLU A 104 2.23 -8.63 -9.17
C GLU A 104 3.27 -8.27 -8.11
N GLU A 105 4.29 -9.12 -8.01
CA GLU A 105 5.43 -8.96 -7.12
C GLU A 105 6.19 -7.66 -7.46
N LEU A 106 6.67 -6.97 -6.42
CA LEU A 106 7.57 -5.82 -6.58
C LEU A 106 8.97 -6.31 -6.99
N LYS A 107 9.39 -5.95 -8.20
CA LYS A 107 10.71 -6.27 -8.74
C LYS A 107 11.64 -5.07 -8.67
N VAL A 108 12.91 -5.28 -8.35
CA VAL A 108 13.94 -4.24 -8.45
C VAL A 108 14.57 -4.31 -9.84
N VAL A 109 14.61 -3.18 -10.54
CA VAL A 109 15.13 -3.05 -11.89
C VAL A 109 16.18 -1.94 -11.93
N ASP A 110 17.37 -2.29 -12.42
CA ASP A 110 18.44 -1.34 -12.68
C ASP A 110 18.35 -0.82 -14.14
N VAL A 111 18.31 0.50 -14.31
CA VAL A 111 18.21 1.16 -15.61
C VAL A 111 19.49 1.94 -15.88
N LYS A 112 20.27 1.55 -16.89
CA LYS A 112 21.54 2.24 -17.20
C LYS A 112 21.30 3.55 -17.96
N PRO A 113 22.23 4.52 -17.92
CA PRO A 113 22.16 5.69 -18.78
C PRO A 113 22.00 5.29 -20.26
N GLY A 114 21.09 5.96 -20.96
CA GLY A 114 20.71 5.64 -22.34
C GLY A 114 19.56 4.62 -22.46
N GLN A 115 19.23 3.88 -21.39
CA GLN A 115 18.08 2.96 -21.39
C GLN A 115 16.78 3.65 -20.95
N LYS A 116 15.67 3.11 -21.43
CA LYS A 116 14.30 3.48 -21.07
C LYS A 116 13.63 2.28 -20.42
N LEU A 117 13.05 2.50 -19.24
CA LEU A 117 12.16 1.55 -18.60
C LEU A 117 10.72 1.91 -18.95
N ILE A 118 10.12 1.16 -19.87
CA ILE A 118 8.76 1.39 -20.37
C ILE A 118 7.77 0.52 -19.61
N ALA A 119 6.75 1.15 -19.05
CA ALA A 119 5.64 0.52 -18.37
C ALA A 119 4.66 -0.12 -19.38
N LYS A 120 4.16 -1.31 -19.05
CA LYS A 120 2.92 -1.82 -19.64
C LYS A 120 1.72 -1.19 -18.94
N VAL A 121 0.55 -1.34 -19.55
CA VAL A 121 -0.73 -0.88 -19.00
C VAL A 121 -0.90 -1.33 -17.54
N GLY A 122 -1.12 -0.37 -16.65
CA GLY A 122 -1.37 -0.61 -15.23
C GLY A 122 -0.12 -0.85 -14.37
N ALA A 123 1.08 -0.71 -14.92
CA ALA A 123 2.30 -0.84 -14.13
C ALA A 123 2.52 0.40 -13.23
N GLU A 124 3.20 0.17 -12.10
CA GLU A 124 3.54 1.20 -11.12
C GLU A 124 5.03 1.17 -10.82
N PHE A 125 5.69 2.32 -10.82
CA PHE A 125 7.12 2.43 -10.53
C PHE A 125 7.37 3.29 -9.29
N ILE A 126 8.43 2.96 -8.55
CA ILE A 126 9.00 3.79 -7.48
C ILE A 126 10.48 3.98 -7.77
N LEU A 127 10.90 5.22 -8.00
CA LEU A 127 12.31 5.55 -8.16
C LEU A 127 13.01 5.49 -6.79
N ARG A 128 13.88 4.50 -6.56
CA ARG A 128 14.63 4.35 -5.30
C ARG A 128 15.98 5.05 -5.34
N ASN A 129 16.65 5.05 -6.48
CA ASN A 129 17.93 5.75 -6.65
C ASN A 129 18.13 6.28 -8.08
N GLY A 130 19.04 7.24 -8.24
CA GLY A 130 19.32 7.93 -9.49
C GLY A 130 18.47 9.18 -9.71
N TYR A 131 18.63 9.83 -10.87
CA TYR A 131 17.82 10.96 -11.29
C TYR A 131 17.08 10.58 -12.56
N ALA A 132 15.76 10.42 -12.47
CA ALA A 132 14.95 10.01 -13.60
C ALA A 132 14.12 11.18 -14.14
N VAL A 133 13.77 11.09 -15.42
CA VAL A 133 12.73 11.89 -16.05
C VAL A 133 11.69 10.98 -16.69
N VAL A 134 10.45 11.46 -16.83
CA VAL A 134 9.41 10.72 -17.52
C VAL A 134 9.68 10.66 -19.02
N TYR A 135 9.56 9.46 -19.58
CA TYR A 135 9.47 9.23 -21.01
C TYR A 135 8.01 9.01 -21.39
N SER A 136 7.52 9.74 -22.39
CA SER A 136 6.19 9.56 -22.96
C SER A 136 6.23 9.94 -24.45
N MET A 137 5.44 9.25 -25.26
CA MET A 137 5.21 9.58 -26.67
C MET A 137 4.00 10.50 -26.89
N ASP A 138 3.19 10.71 -25.84
CA ASP A 138 1.98 11.53 -25.87
C ASP A 138 2.18 12.87 -25.14
N ALA A 139 1.17 13.75 -25.22
CA ALA A 139 1.10 14.97 -24.41
C ALA A 139 0.93 14.69 -22.90
N SER A 140 0.41 13.53 -22.52
CA SER A 140 0.23 13.09 -21.13
C SER A 140 1.44 12.28 -20.64
N GLY A 141 1.64 12.22 -19.32
CA GLY A 141 2.79 11.60 -18.68
C GLY A 141 2.45 10.54 -17.63
N ALA A 142 3.28 10.44 -16.60
CA ALA A 142 3.05 9.57 -15.46
C ALA A 142 2.20 10.29 -14.41
N ILE A 143 1.31 9.57 -13.73
CA ILE A 143 0.58 10.12 -12.58
C ILE A 143 1.41 9.83 -11.34
N ASP A 144 1.88 10.86 -10.65
CA ASP A 144 2.49 10.72 -9.34
C ASP A 144 1.38 10.69 -8.29
N ILE A 145 1.10 9.49 -7.78
CA ILE A 145 0.06 9.26 -6.77
C ILE A 145 0.47 9.90 -5.43
N THR A 146 1.78 10.00 -5.15
CA THR A 146 2.27 10.55 -3.88
C THR A 146 2.10 12.05 -3.82
N SER A 147 2.41 12.78 -4.91
CA SER A 147 2.20 14.23 -4.97
C SER A 147 0.82 14.65 -5.47
N GLY A 148 0.07 13.74 -6.12
CA GLY A 148 -1.23 14.03 -6.73
C GLY A 148 -1.14 14.83 -8.03
N THR A 149 -0.01 14.77 -8.74
CA THR A 149 0.25 15.56 -9.95
C THR A 149 0.63 14.69 -11.15
N GLU A 150 0.50 15.24 -12.37
CA GLU A 150 0.97 14.58 -13.59
C GLU A 150 2.38 15.08 -13.96
N ILE A 151 3.31 14.14 -14.16
CA ILE A 151 4.68 14.39 -14.57
C ILE A 151 4.78 14.11 -16.08
N VAL A 152 4.80 15.16 -16.89
CA VAL A 152 4.87 15.08 -18.36
C VAL A 152 6.28 14.73 -18.88
N HIS A 153 6.41 14.50 -20.19
CA HIS A 153 7.68 14.11 -20.80
C HIS A 153 8.84 15.06 -20.45
N ASN A 154 10.01 14.47 -20.14
CA ASN A 154 11.24 15.12 -19.70
C ASN A 154 11.18 15.87 -18.37
N GLN A 155 10.07 15.79 -17.63
CA GLN A 155 10.00 16.30 -16.27
C GLN A 155 10.61 15.32 -15.27
N ALA A 156 11.23 15.87 -14.22
CA ALA A 156 11.91 15.11 -13.20
C ALA A 156 10.95 14.27 -12.37
N VAL A 157 11.40 13.07 -12.01
CA VAL A 157 10.70 12.18 -11.09
C VAL A 157 11.33 12.30 -9.71
N GLU A 158 10.50 12.52 -8.70
CA GLU A 158 10.93 12.53 -7.32
C GLU A 158 11.18 11.10 -6.81
N LYS A 159 12.18 10.93 -5.95
CA LYS A 159 12.50 9.62 -5.38
C LYS A 159 11.42 9.22 -4.38
N ASN A 160 11.17 7.92 -4.29
CA ASN A 160 10.23 7.31 -3.36
C ASN A 160 8.76 7.66 -3.60
N HIS A 161 8.44 8.29 -4.72
CA HIS A 161 7.07 8.54 -5.14
C HIS A 161 6.52 7.36 -5.93
N LEU A 162 5.24 7.06 -5.74
CA LEU A 162 4.53 6.03 -6.48
C LEU A 162 4.01 6.62 -7.79
N LEU A 163 4.59 6.19 -8.90
CA LEU A 163 4.16 6.57 -10.23
C LEU A 163 3.23 5.50 -10.82
N SER A 164 2.10 5.93 -11.36
CA SER A 164 1.16 5.08 -12.09
C SER A 164 1.22 5.34 -13.59
N PHE A 165 1.18 4.25 -14.35
CA PHE A 165 1.16 4.25 -15.82
C PHE A 165 -0.10 3.53 -16.33
N PRO A 166 -1.25 4.24 -16.44
CA PRO A 166 -2.51 3.61 -16.86
C PRO A 166 -2.54 3.18 -18.33
N ARG A 167 -1.57 3.61 -19.13
CA ARG A 167 -1.45 3.34 -20.57
C ARG A 167 -0.02 2.97 -20.91
N GLU A 168 0.15 2.23 -22.00
CA GLU A 168 1.46 1.87 -22.54
C GLU A 168 2.18 3.07 -23.19
N GLY A 169 3.43 2.85 -23.61
CA GLY A 169 4.25 3.88 -24.29
C GLY A 169 4.85 4.93 -23.35
N ARG A 170 4.70 4.74 -22.04
CA ARG A 170 5.21 5.64 -20.99
C ARG A 170 6.19 4.92 -20.09
N GLY A 171 7.04 5.68 -19.43
CA GLY A 171 8.03 5.11 -18.54
C GLY A 171 8.95 6.14 -17.96
N ILE A 172 10.12 5.70 -17.52
CA ILE A 172 11.17 6.57 -17.00
C ILE A 172 12.51 6.24 -17.63
N GLN A 173 13.36 7.24 -17.72
CA GLN A 173 14.73 7.12 -18.19
C GLN A 173 15.66 7.95 -17.32
N VAL A 174 16.96 7.66 -17.38
CA VAL A 174 17.98 8.47 -16.72
C VAL A 174 17.94 9.89 -17.28
N LYS A 175 17.96 10.90 -16.39
CA LYS A 175 18.06 12.31 -16.78
C LYS A 175 19.36 12.52 -17.58
N GLU A 176 19.30 13.32 -18.64
CA GLU A 176 20.47 13.62 -19.45
C GLU A 176 21.61 14.24 -18.60
N GLY A 177 22.86 13.88 -18.94
CA GLY A 177 24.05 14.30 -18.23
C GLY A 177 24.40 13.48 -16.97
N GLN A 178 23.56 12.52 -16.57
CA GLN A 178 23.86 11.63 -15.44
C GLN A 178 24.74 10.44 -15.86
N LYS A 179 25.76 10.15 -15.05
CA LYS A 179 26.68 9.03 -15.27
C LYS A 179 26.21 7.71 -14.66
N PHE A 180 25.36 7.80 -13.64
CA PHE A 180 24.86 6.64 -12.90
C PHE A 180 23.42 6.30 -13.32
N GLY A 181 23.08 5.01 -13.24
CA GLY A 181 21.76 4.51 -13.57
C GLY A 181 20.69 4.80 -12.52
N LEU A 182 19.49 4.29 -12.77
CA LEU A 182 18.37 4.28 -11.83
C LEU A 182 18.29 2.93 -11.14
N VAL A 183 17.79 2.94 -9.90
CA VAL A 183 17.25 1.76 -9.24
C VAL A 183 15.76 2.00 -9.06
N VAL A 184 14.94 1.13 -9.65
CA VAL A 184 13.49 1.30 -9.73
C VAL A 184 12.81 0.07 -9.15
N MET A 185 11.87 0.26 -8.23
CA MET A 185 10.94 -0.81 -7.85
C MET A 185 9.75 -0.77 -8.80
N VAL A 186 9.39 -1.92 -9.34
CA VAL A 186 8.37 -2.06 -10.37
C VAL A 186 7.32 -3.08 -9.92
N ARG A 187 6.06 -2.68 -9.96
CA ARG A 187 4.90 -3.58 -9.93
C ARG A 187 4.27 -3.60 -11.32
N GLY A 188 3.87 -4.76 -11.83
CA GLY A 188 3.32 -4.88 -13.17
C GLY A 188 4.36 -5.18 -14.26
N GLY A 189 3.87 -5.29 -15.49
CA GLY A 189 4.71 -5.56 -16.65
C GLY A 189 5.53 -4.35 -17.11
N TYR A 190 6.75 -4.60 -17.58
CA TYR A 190 7.64 -3.57 -18.14
C TYR A 190 8.50 -4.13 -19.28
N THR A 191 9.14 -3.23 -20.03
CA THR A 191 10.23 -3.55 -20.97
C THR A 191 11.39 -2.59 -20.76
N LEU A 192 12.62 -3.10 -20.83
CA LEU A 192 13.83 -2.30 -20.80
C LEU A 192 14.40 -2.22 -22.23
N GLN A 193 14.60 -1.00 -22.73
CA GLN A 193 15.09 -0.72 -24.09
C GLN A 193 16.30 0.21 -24.04
#